data_AF-A0A1V6H181-F1
#
_entry.id   AF-A0A1V6H181-F1
#
_cell.length_a   1.000
_cell.length_b   1.000
_cell.length_c   1.000
_cell.angle_alpha   90.00
_cell.angle_beta   90.00
_cell.angle_gamma   90.00
#
_symmetry.space_group_name_H-M   'P 1'
#
loop_
_entity.id
_entity.type
_entity.pdbx_description
1 polymer ?
#
loop_
_entity_poly.entity_id
_entity_poly.type
_entity_poly.pdbx_seq_one_letter_code
_entity_poly.pdbx_strand_id
1 'polypeptide(L)'
;MTVSFDVWKEPWIPVLNTKGTIEEKGIRDCLCSSHELEAIVDPSPLIQFGLYRLLIVMLMDIYDSLTANRPYDFILDLLEEGRFCPDKIDDYYNNRVGPSRFDLFDETYPFLQSAFNEEYDAEDKPVSYLLHHQPSGTNVIHFHHVFEGDLALSPVVCARALCTFQPFITTGGRGNAPSINGVPPLYVLVKGRSLFETLCLNTVWGQPDERFSGAEPVSWRSLKEVVPGQERDTATYLEGLTWRPRRVRLIPSDGGVCTYSNQHSSTLVRRMNFSAGFTARLKGAWVDPNAASIITNKDLRMMTPKEDREIWRDVGPLLLLHENDYSGKREKIRYEKPLVLRQYEQLKRELPDMLKTEVYGLRTDSKNKYFEWVYEPLHIPMAYDADGSKRGLVQKVMETTDQVCNWLGIALKKLAPASSEARSYIITAQRMFWDIAREPFFELLDAMSGFLDDVNIEKMMMREWKKRLSAICNRALQEALQEFSETGRDLMRQAEARQVFWGNFQRLFKVYSENEQKGVTV
;
A
#
# COMPACT_ATOMS: atom_id res chain seq x y z
N MET A 1 -16.68 20.00 -32.82
CA MET A 1 -15.27 19.86 -32.41
C MET A 1 -15.19 18.58 -31.61
N THR A 2 -14.34 17.65 -32.02
CA THR A 2 -14.03 16.45 -31.23
C THR A 2 -13.26 16.89 -29.99
N VAL A 3 -13.77 16.54 -28.80
CA VAL A 3 -13.10 16.78 -27.52
C VAL A 3 -11.87 15.89 -27.46
N SER A 4 -10.73 16.44 -27.01
CA SER A 4 -9.45 15.72 -26.93
C SER A 4 -8.72 16.13 -25.65
N PHE A 5 -8.04 15.18 -25.01
CA PHE A 5 -7.14 15.42 -23.89
C PHE A 5 -6.02 14.37 -23.90
N ASP A 6 -4.89 14.71 -24.49
CA ASP A 6 -3.72 13.83 -24.61
C ASP A 6 -2.91 13.79 -23.31
N VAL A 7 -3.08 12.73 -22.51
CA VAL A 7 -2.41 12.54 -21.22
C VAL A 7 -0.88 12.46 -21.33
N TRP A 8 -0.36 12.23 -22.54
CA TRP A 8 1.08 12.22 -22.78
C TRP A 8 1.70 13.61 -22.66
N LYS A 9 0.96 14.61 -23.15
CA LYS A 9 1.45 16.00 -23.32
C LYS A 9 0.81 16.97 -22.33
N GLU A 10 -0.50 16.89 -22.16
CA GLU A 10 -1.25 17.83 -21.32
C GLU A 10 -0.86 17.66 -19.85
N PRO A 11 -0.78 18.75 -19.06
CA PRO A 11 -0.43 18.66 -17.65
C PRO A 11 -1.56 18.04 -16.83
N TRP A 12 -1.28 16.97 -16.09
CA TRP A 12 -2.25 16.33 -15.20
C TRP A 12 -1.64 15.55 -14.04
N ILE A 13 -0.35 15.22 -14.05
CA ILE A 13 0.33 14.50 -12.97
C ILE A 13 0.91 15.53 -11.99
N PRO A 14 0.44 15.58 -10.72
CA PRO A 14 0.94 16.52 -9.73
C PRO A 14 2.28 16.04 -9.18
N VAL A 15 3.32 16.84 -9.37
CA VAL A 15 4.69 16.54 -8.96
C VAL A 15 5.25 17.63 -8.07
N LEU A 16 6.02 17.22 -7.06
CA LEU A 16 6.79 18.09 -6.20
C LEU A 16 8.19 18.25 -6.79
N ASN A 17 8.59 19.49 -7.08
CA ASN A 17 9.96 19.76 -7.52
C ASN A 17 10.90 19.99 -6.34
N THR A 18 12.21 20.02 -6.62
CA THR A 18 13.27 20.27 -5.62
C THR A 18 13.21 21.64 -4.93
N LYS A 19 12.37 22.57 -5.42
CA LYS A 19 12.13 23.88 -4.80
C LYS A 19 10.92 23.86 -3.84
N GLY A 20 10.28 22.71 -3.66
CA GLY A 20 9.11 22.55 -2.81
C GLY A 20 7.80 23.06 -3.42
N THR A 21 7.76 23.34 -4.72
CA THR A 21 6.51 23.76 -5.40
C THR A 21 5.86 22.60 -6.11
N ILE A 22 4.54 22.52 -6.03
CA ILE A 22 3.73 21.54 -6.75
C ILE A 22 3.36 22.10 -8.12
N GLU A 23 3.64 21.32 -9.16
CA GLU A 23 3.24 21.62 -10.54
C GLU A 23 2.61 20.38 -11.20
N GLU A 24 1.87 20.58 -12.29
CA GLU A 24 1.28 19.48 -13.06
C GLU A 24 2.08 19.28 -14.35
N LYS A 25 2.41 18.02 -14.67
CA LYS A 25 3.11 17.64 -15.91
C LYS A 25 2.33 16.58 -16.67
N GLY A 26 2.51 16.52 -18.00
CA GLY A 26 2.11 15.36 -18.80
C GLY A 26 3.06 14.19 -18.54
N ILE A 27 2.70 12.99 -19.02
CA ILE A 27 3.53 11.79 -18.84
C ILE A 27 4.94 12.01 -19.38
N ARG A 28 5.07 12.58 -20.59
CA ARG A 28 6.37 12.80 -21.23
C ARG A 28 7.28 13.68 -20.37
N ASP A 29 6.79 14.85 -20.00
CA ASP A 29 7.57 15.84 -19.26
C ASP A 29 7.88 15.35 -17.85
N CYS A 30 6.95 14.62 -17.22
CA CYS A 30 7.17 13.96 -15.93
C CYS A 30 8.33 12.96 -16.01
N LEU A 31 8.33 12.05 -16.99
CA LEU A 31 9.40 11.06 -17.15
C LEU A 31 10.74 11.72 -17.50
N CYS A 32 10.77 12.63 -18.48
CA CYS A 32 12.00 13.30 -18.93
C CYS A 32 12.65 14.15 -17.82
N SER A 33 11.85 14.83 -16.99
CA SER A 33 12.35 15.67 -15.88
C SER A 33 12.35 14.97 -14.52
N SER A 34 12.06 13.66 -14.45
CA SER A 34 11.93 12.92 -13.18
C SER A 34 13.16 12.96 -12.27
N HIS A 35 14.35 13.21 -12.82
CA HIS A 35 15.59 13.38 -12.06
C HIS A 35 15.70 14.73 -11.33
N GLU A 36 14.87 15.72 -11.71
CA GLU A 36 14.77 17.04 -11.09
C GLU A 36 13.54 17.16 -10.15
N LEU A 37 12.74 16.10 -10.07
CA LEU A 37 11.52 16.01 -9.27
C LEU A 37 11.76 15.14 -8.03
N GLU A 38 11.08 15.47 -6.94
CA GLU A 38 11.19 14.74 -5.67
C GLU A 38 10.20 13.57 -5.60
N ALA A 39 8.93 13.84 -5.93
CA ALA A 39 7.84 12.88 -5.78
C ALA A 39 6.60 13.26 -6.60
N ILE A 40 5.72 12.27 -6.83
CA ILE A 40 4.31 12.53 -7.14
C ILE A 40 3.59 12.84 -5.83
N VAL A 41 2.73 13.85 -5.81
CA VAL A 41 1.99 14.29 -4.61
C VAL A 41 0.51 14.47 -4.92
N ASP A 42 -0.36 13.78 -4.20
CA ASP A 42 -1.82 13.94 -4.33
C ASP A 42 -2.47 13.83 -2.94
N PRO A 43 -3.52 14.61 -2.65
CA PRO A 43 -4.25 14.48 -1.38
C PRO A 43 -4.86 13.10 -1.16
N SER A 44 -5.13 12.33 -2.22
CA SER A 44 -5.58 10.95 -2.15
C SER A 44 -4.39 9.99 -2.29
N PRO A 45 -4.08 9.21 -1.24
CA PRO A 45 -3.05 8.16 -1.33
C PRO A 45 -3.31 7.13 -2.44
N LEU A 46 -4.59 6.90 -2.77
CA LEU A 46 -4.98 5.96 -3.82
C LEU A 46 -4.60 6.49 -5.20
N ILE A 47 -4.83 7.78 -5.46
CA ILE A 47 -4.42 8.44 -6.70
C ILE A 47 -2.90 8.49 -6.78
N GLN A 48 -2.24 8.88 -5.70
CA GLN A 48 -0.77 8.95 -5.65
C GLN A 48 -0.13 7.61 -6.02
N PHE A 49 -0.54 6.50 -5.39
CA PHE A 49 -0.03 5.17 -5.74
C PHE A 49 -0.46 4.72 -7.14
N GLY A 50 -1.69 5.02 -7.57
CA GLY A 50 -2.16 4.72 -8.92
C GLY A 50 -1.31 5.37 -10.02
N LEU A 51 -0.89 6.63 -9.79
CA LEU A 51 0.01 7.35 -10.69
C LEU A 51 1.41 6.74 -10.71
N TYR A 52 1.97 6.39 -9.55
CA TYR A 52 3.23 5.64 -9.50
C TYR A 52 3.13 4.33 -10.27
N ARG A 53 2.06 3.54 -10.04
CA ARG A 53 1.81 2.28 -10.74
C ARG A 53 1.77 2.48 -12.25
N LEU A 54 1.05 3.49 -12.74
CA LEU A 54 0.99 3.81 -14.16
C LEU A 54 2.39 4.07 -14.74
N LEU A 55 3.16 4.97 -14.13
CA LEU A 55 4.48 5.34 -14.66
C LEU A 55 5.50 4.20 -14.56
N ILE A 56 5.48 3.44 -13.47
CA ILE A 56 6.35 2.26 -13.28
C ILE A 56 6.08 1.24 -14.38
N VAL A 57 4.81 0.87 -14.59
CA VAL A 57 4.46 -0.15 -15.61
C VAL A 57 4.73 0.36 -17.02
N MET A 58 4.56 1.67 -17.25
CA MET A 58 4.94 2.29 -18.51
C MET A 58 6.45 2.21 -18.76
N LEU A 59 7.29 2.45 -17.75
CA LEU A 59 8.73 2.27 -17.87
C LEU A 59 9.12 0.81 -18.11
N MET A 60 8.45 -0.13 -17.43
CA MET A 60 8.63 -1.56 -17.70
C MET A 60 8.37 -1.90 -19.17
N ASP A 61 7.35 -1.29 -19.78
CA ASP A 61 7.01 -1.51 -21.19
C ASP A 61 7.85 -0.68 -22.19
N ILE A 62 8.32 0.51 -21.82
CA ILE A 62 9.24 1.33 -22.64
C ILE A 62 10.59 0.63 -22.77
N TYR A 63 11.10 0.10 -21.67
CA TYR A 63 12.44 -0.49 -21.60
C TYR A 63 12.45 -2.02 -21.75
N ASP A 64 11.28 -2.64 -21.92
CA ASP A 64 11.14 -4.09 -21.98
C ASP A 64 11.84 -4.79 -20.79
N SER A 65 11.64 -4.24 -19.57
CA SER A 65 12.43 -4.59 -18.38
C SER A 65 12.35 -6.07 -18.02
N LEU A 66 11.23 -6.74 -18.34
CA LEU A 66 11.00 -8.16 -18.05
C LEU A 66 11.74 -9.10 -19.03
N THR A 67 12.23 -8.61 -20.16
CA THR A 67 12.94 -9.41 -21.17
C THR A 67 14.41 -9.03 -21.31
N ALA A 68 14.92 -8.16 -20.43
CA ALA A 68 16.33 -7.81 -20.38
C ALA A 68 17.20 -9.06 -20.16
N ASN A 69 18.18 -9.29 -21.04
CA ASN A 69 19.09 -10.45 -20.97
C ASN A 69 19.92 -10.48 -19.67
N ARG A 70 20.31 -9.29 -19.18
CA ARG A 70 21.03 -9.10 -17.92
C ARG A 70 20.28 -8.08 -17.08
N PRO A 71 19.22 -8.50 -16.38
CA PRO A 71 18.27 -7.56 -15.81
C PRO A 71 18.87 -6.76 -14.63
N TYR A 72 19.84 -7.34 -13.92
CA TYR A 72 20.61 -6.64 -12.88
C TYR A 72 21.50 -5.54 -13.47
N ASP A 73 22.31 -5.87 -14.49
CA ASP A 73 23.16 -4.88 -15.17
C ASP A 73 22.29 -3.78 -15.82
N PHE A 74 21.18 -4.15 -16.45
CA PHE A 74 20.22 -3.20 -17.04
C PHE A 74 19.73 -2.14 -16.05
N ILE A 75 19.33 -2.54 -14.84
CA ILE A 75 18.82 -1.57 -13.86
C ILE A 75 19.94 -0.71 -13.28
N LEU A 76 21.15 -1.27 -13.11
CA LEU A 76 22.32 -0.51 -12.67
C LEU A 76 22.72 0.54 -13.70
N ASP A 77 22.87 0.14 -14.97
CA ASP A 77 23.18 1.04 -16.08
C ASP A 77 22.16 2.19 -16.15
N LEU A 78 20.88 1.87 -15.95
CA LEU A 78 19.82 2.86 -15.94
C LEU A 78 19.97 3.83 -14.77
N LEU A 79 20.20 3.33 -13.55
CA LEU A 79 20.42 4.15 -12.35
C LEU A 79 21.68 5.02 -12.48
N GLU A 80 22.76 4.50 -13.06
CA GLU A 80 24.02 5.22 -13.29
C GLU A 80 23.87 6.37 -14.29
N GLU A 81 23.08 6.20 -15.35
CA GLU A 81 22.74 7.29 -16.28
C GLU A 81 22.00 8.44 -15.58
N GLY A 82 21.28 8.14 -14.49
CA GLY A 82 20.65 9.15 -13.63
C GLY A 82 19.41 9.83 -14.23
N ARG A 83 18.99 9.42 -15.44
CA ARG A 83 17.80 9.93 -16.14
C ARG A 83 17.30 8.94 -17.18
N PHE A 84 16.02 9.04 -17.54
CA PHE A 84 15.47 8.28 -18.67
C PHE A 84 15.85 8.90 -20.01
N CYS A 85 16.08 8.06 -21.03
CA CYS A 85 16.39 8.50 -22.39
C CYS A 85 15.14 9.12 -23.07
N PRO A 86 15.17 10.42 -23.42
CA PRO A 86 14.02 11.08 -24.06
C PRO A 86 13.65 10.45 -25.41
N ASP A 87 14.64 10.04 -26.20
CA ASP A 87 14.40 9.43 -27.52
C ASP A 87 13.63 8.11 -27.41
N LYS A 88 13.91 7.29 -26.38
CA LYS A 88 13.14 6.05 -26.12
C LYS A 88 11.71 6.35 -25.68
N ILE A 89 11.54 7.37 -24.85
CA ILE A 89 10.20 7.82 -24.41
C ILE A 89 9.40 8.32 -25.62
N ASP A 90 10.00 9.12 -26.48
CA ASP A 90 9.36 9.65 -27.68
C ASP A 90 9.07 8.57 -28.74
N ASP A 91 9.97 7.60 -28.91
CA ASP A 91 9.75 6.44 -29.79
C ASP A 91 8.57 5.59 -29.32
N TYR A 92 8.43 5.41 -28.00
CA TYR A 92 7.30 4.68 -27.43
C TYR A 92 5.94 5.29 -27.83
N TYR A 93 5.82 6.61 -27.70
CA TYR A 93 4.60 7.34 -28.04
C TYR A 93 4.37 7.44 -29.55
N ASN A 94 5.40 7.78 -30.33
CA ASN A 94 5.25 8.06 -31.76
C ASN A 94 5.14 6.78 -32.60
N ASN A 95 5.93 5.75 -32.28
CA ASN A 95 6.13 4.60 -33.16
C ASN A 95 5.60 3.28 -32.58
N ARG A 96 5.78 3.02 -31.28
CA ARG A 96 5.39 1.74 -30.67
C ARG A 96 3.91 1.65 -30.30
N VAL A 97 3.33 2.75 -29.82
CA VAL A 97 1.96 2.78 -29.28
C VAL A 97 1.02 3.66 -30.10
N GLY A 98 1.46 4.88 -30.43
CA GLY A 98 0.69 5.86 -31.19
C GLY A 98 -0.08 6.86 -30.31
N PRO A 99 -0.21 8.14 -30.74
CA PRO A 99 -0.90 9.20 -30.00
C PRO A 99 -2.33 8.89 -29.56
N SER A 100 -3.11 8.19 -30.40
CA SER A 100 -4.53 7.91 -30.14
C SER A 100 -4.77 7.08 -28.88
N ARG A 101 -3.78 6.30 -28.43
CA ARG A 101 -3.86 5.51 -27.20
C ARG A 101 -3.74 6.35 -25.93
N PHE A 102 -3.30 7.59 -26.04
CA PHE A 102 -3.07 8.50 -24.92
C PHE A 102 -4.07 9.66 -24.86
N ASP A 103 -5.02 9.73 -25.79
CA ASP A 103 -6.15 10.65 -25.66
C ASP A 103 -7.22 10.03 -24.75
N LEU A 104 -7.60 10.77 -23.71
CA LEU A 104 -8.62 10.37 -22.75
C LEU A 104 -10.00 10.15 -23.40
N PHE A 105 -10.28 10.87 -24.49
CA PHE A 105 -11.58 10.85 -25.17
C PHE A 105 -11.53 10.21 -26.56
N ASP A 106 -10.43 9.53 -26.92
CA ASP A 106 -10.32 8.83 -28.21
C ASP A 106 -11.53 7.91 -28.43
N GLU A 107 -12.06 7.90 -29.65
CA GLU A 107 -13.25 7.11 -29.98
C GLU A 107 -12.97 5.61 -29.87
N THR A 108 -11.81 5.18 -30.35
CA THR A 108 -11.46 3.76 -30.50
C THR A 108 -10.62 3.24 -29.34
N TYR A 109 -9.74 4.07 -28.79
CA TYR A 109 -8.76 3.67 -27.78
C TYR A 109 -8.64 4.68 -26.64
N PRO A 110 -9.76 5.01 -25.96
CA PRO A 110 -9.74 5.99 -24.88
C PRO A 110 -8.77 5.53 -23.78
N PHE A 111 -7.88 6.42 -23.34
CA PHE A 111 -6.85 6.08 -22.37
C PHE A 111 -7.44 5.49 -21.07
N LEU A 112 -6.94 4.30 -20.68
CA LEU A 112 -7.39 3.50 -19.50
C LEU A 112 -8.89 3.19 -19.44
N GLN A 113 -9.57 3.24 -20.58
CA GLN A 113 -11.01 3.05 -20.72
C GLN A 113 -11.29 1.97 -21.77
N SER A 114 -12.58 1.79 -22.11
CA SER A 114 -13.00 0.93 -23.23
C SER A 114 -13.69 1.77 -24.29
N ALA A 115 -13.49 1.43 -25.57
CA ALA A 115 -14.29 1.98 -26.67
C ALA A 115 -15.77 1.73 -26.41
N PHE A 116 -16.64 2.65 -26.80
CA PHE A 116 -18.09 2.47 -26.62
C PHE A 116 -18.61 1.24 -27.39
N ASN A 117 -19.46 0.43 -26.76
CA ASN A 117 -20.17 -0.68 -27.38
C ASN A 117 -21.62 -0.68 -26.90
N GLU A 118 -22.57 -0.53 -27.82
CA GLU A 118 -24.01 -0.45 -27.54
C GLU A 118 -24.55 -1.67 -26.76
N GLU A 119 -23.96 -2.86 -26.94
CA GLU A 119 -24.37 -4.08 -26.22
C GLU A 119 -24.08 -3.99 -24.73
N TYR A 120 -23.00 -3.31 -24.35
CA TYR A 120 -22.47 -3.29 -22.98
C TYR A 120 -22.68 -1.96 -22.25
N ASP A 121 -22.82 -0.87 -23.01
CA ASP A 121 -22.74 0.51 -22.52
C ASP A 121 -24.07 1.26 -22.67
N ALA A 122 -25.20 0.56 -22.47
CA ALA A 122 -26.55 1.12 -22.66
C ALA A 122 -26.99 2.10 -21.56
N GLU A 123 -26.41 2.03 -20.36
CA GLU A 123 -26.75 2.90 -19.24
C GLU A 123 -25.58 3.79 -18.82
N ASP A 124 -25.89 5.07 -18.68
CA ASP A 124 -25.02 6.05 -18.06
C ASP A 124 -25.13 5.97 -16.52
N LYS A 125 -23.99 6.03 -15.85
CA LYS A 125 -23.86 6.26 -14.41
C LYS A 125 -23.30 7.65 -14.14
N PRO A 126 -23.62 8.26 -12.99
CA PRO A 126 -22.95 9.48 -12.54
C PRO A 126 -21.44 9.28 -12.40
N VAL A 127 -20.67 10.34 -12.63
CA VAL A 127 -19.20 10.30 -12.54
C VAL A 127 -18.69 10.05 -11.10
N SER A 128 -19.56 10.11 -10.09
CA SER A 128 -19.25 9.78 -8.68
C SER A 128 -18.63 8.40 -8.51
N TYR A 129 -19.04 7.42 -9.34
CA TYR A 129 -18.53 6.05 -9.33
C TYR A 129 -17.04 5.95 -9.70
N LEU A 130 -16.45 7.02 -10.25
CA LEU A 130 -15.04 7.07 -10.61
C LEU A 130 -14.11 7.28 -9.39
N LEU A 131 -14.60 7.93 -8.33
CA LEU A 131 -13.80 8.28 -7.15
C LEU A 131 -14.15 7.38 -5.97
N HIS A 132 -13.20 6.58 -5.48
CA HIS A 132 -13.45 5.63 -4.38
C HIS A 132 -14.01 6.28 -3.11
N HIS A 133 -13.63 7.50 -2.80
CA HIS A 133 -14.05 8.19 -1.57
C HIS A 133 -15.32 9.01 -1.73
N GLN A 134 -15.82 9.19 -2.96
CA GLN A 134 -17.06 9.93 -3.17
C GLN A 134 -18.25 8.99 -2.93
N PRO A 135 -19.22 9.38 -2.09
CA PRO A 135 -20.46 8.64 -1.97
C PRO A 135 -21.18 8.56 -3.31
N SER A 136 -21.58 7.36 -3.71
CA SER A 136 -22.30 7.08 -4.95
C SER A 136 -23.46 6.11 -4.70
N GLY A 137 -24.55 6.24 -5.47
CA GLY A 137 -25.72 5.38 -5.35
C GLY A 137 -26.33 5.35 -3.95
N THR A 138 -26.30 4.21 -3.26
CA THR A 138 -26.93 4.04 -1.92
C THR A 138 -26.01 4.37 -0.75
N ASN A 139 -24.79 4.85 -1.00
CA ASN A 139 -23.84 5.18 0.06
C ASN A 139 -24.33 6.41 0.86
N VAL A 140 -24.18 6.35 2.18
CA VAL A 140 -24.56 7.45 3.08
C VAL A 140 -23.58 8.61 2.91
N ILE A 141 -24.13 9.82 2.73
CA ILE A 141 -23.34 11.05 2.71
C ILE A 141 -23.03 11.44 4.16
N HIS A 142 -21.75 11.49 4.51
CA HIS A 142 -21.29 11.94 5.83
C HIS A 142 -20.81 13.39 5.80
N PHE A 143 -19.64 13.65 5.19
CA PHE A 143 -18.97 14.97 5.16
C PHE A 143 -18.76 15.52 3.74
N HIS A 144 -19.64 15.18 2.80
CA HIS A 144 -19.57 15.69 1.42
C HIS A 144 -20.64 16.75 1.19
N HIS A 145 -20.20 17.91 0.69
CA HIS A 145 -21.07 19.05 0.41
C HIS A 145 -21.54 19.12 -1.06
N VAL A 146 -21.27 18.08 -1.85
CA VAL A 146 -21.67 17.97 -3.26
C VAL A 146 -22.50 16.72 -3.44
N PHE A 147 -23.71 16.87 -3.98
CA PHE A 147 -24.56 15.74 -4.32
C PHE A 147 -24.07 15.04 -5.59
N GLU A 148 -24.42 13.75 -5.74
CA GLU A 148 -24.00 12.93 -6.87
C GLU A 148 -24.36 13.56 -8.24
N GLY A 149 -25.54 14.17 -8.36
CA GLY A 149 -26.00 14.79 -9.60
C GLY A 149 -25.28 16.09 -9.97
N ASP A 150 -24.64 16.75 -9.01
CA ASP A 150 -23.93 18.02 -9.21
C ASP A 150 -22.44 17.81 -9.50
N LEU A 151 -21.94 16.58 -9.34
CA LEU A 151 -20.52 16.28 -9.50
C LEU A 151 -20.11 16.42 -10.97
N ALA A 152 -19.07 17.23 -11.21
CA ALA A 152 -18.52 17.46 -12.53
C ALA A 152 -16.98 17.45 -12.45
N LEU A 153 -16.36 16.50 -13.12
CA LEU A 153 -14.91 16.29 -13.07
C LEU A 153 -14.23 16.84 -14.32
N SER A 154 -13.05 17.44 -14.17
CA SER A 154 -12.21 17.80 -15.32
C SER A 154 -11.51 16.55 -15.89
N PRO A 155 -11.04 16.60 -17.15
CA PRO A 155 -10.23 15.54 -17.75
C PRO A 155 -9.02 15.14 -16.87
N VAL A 156 -8.36 16.13 -16.24
CA VAL A 156 -7.26 15.92 -15.29
C VAL A 156 -7.67 15.01 -14.13
N VAL A 157 -8.78 15.33 -13.46
CA VAL A 157 -9.27 14.54 -12.32
C VAL A 157 -9.72 13.15 -12.77
N CYS A 158 -10.36 13.06 -13.94
CA CYS A 158 -10.76 11.77 -14.50
C CYS A 158 -9.56 10.86 -14.80
N ALA A 159 -8.50 11.39 -15.44
CA ALA A 159 -7.28 10.63 -15.74
C ALA A 159 -6.61 10.11 -14.46
N ARG A 160 -6.52 10.94 -13.42
CA ARG A 160 -6.02 10.54 -12.08
C ARG A 160 -6.84 9.42 -11.46
N ALA A 161 -8.16 9.55 -11.48
CA ALA A 161 -9.06 8.59 -10.87
C ALA A 161 -9.03 7.23 -11.60
N LEU A 162 -8.91 7.20 -12.93
CA LEU A 162 -8.77 5.95 -13.68
C LEU A 162 -7.52 5.14 -13.24
N CYS A 163 -6.45 5.80 -12.81
CA CYS A 163 -5.23 5.13 -12.35
C CYS A 163 -5.43 4.32 -11.06
N THR A 164 -6.50 4.56 -10.29
CA THR A 164 -6.76 3.84 -9.03
C THR A 164 -7.45 2.50 -9.25
N PHE A 165 -7.98 2.25 -10.45
CA PHE A 165 -8.87 1.12 -10.71
C PHE A 165 -8.15 -0.22 -10.58
N GLN A 166 -7.00 -0.37 -11.22
CA GLN A 166 -6.22 -1.60 -11.13
C GLN A 166 -5.81 -1.92 -9.68
N PRO A 167 -5.20 -1.00 -8.91
CA PRO A 167 -4.74 -1.33 -7.56
C PRO A 167 -5.85 -1.38 -6.51
N PHE A 168 -6.93 -0.61 -6.63
CA PHE A 168 -7.85 -0.38 -5.51
C PHE A 168 -9.31 -0.74 -5.76
N ILE A 169 -9.74 -1.06 -7.00
CA ILE A 169 -11.15 -1.39 -7.19
C ILE A 169 -11.51 -2.72 -6.53
N THR A 170 -12.57 -2.66 -5.73
CA THR A 170 -13.08 -3.82 -5.00
C THR A 170 -14.35 -4.37 -5.65
N THR A 171 -15.06 -5.26 -4.96
CA THR A 171 -16.33 -5.78 -5.47
C THR A 171 -17.35 -4.62 -5.50
N GLY A 172 -18.12 -4.48 -6.58
CA GLY A 172 -18.99 -3.32 -6.82
C GLY A 172 -20.48 -3.67 -6.92
N GLY A 173 -21.02 -4.48 -6.02
CA GLY A 173 -22.37 -5.04 -6.14
C GLY A 173 -22.44 -6.26 -7.06
N ARG A 174 -23.64 -6.66 -7.48
CA ARG A 174 -23.85 -7.91 -8.25
C ARG A 174 -23.19 -7.82 -9.64
N GLY A 175 -22.32 -8.77 -9.96
CA GLY A 175 -21.65 -8.88 -11.27
C GLY A 175 -20.32 -8.12 -11.39
N ASN A 176 -20.01 -7.21 -10.47
CA ASN A 176 -18.79 -6.41 -10.49
C ASN A 176 -17.70 -7.03 -9.61
N ALA A 177 -16.89 -7.92 -10.20
CA ALA A 177 -15.75 -8.57 -9.53
C ALA A 177 -14.69 -7.54 -9.07
N PRO A 178 -13.86 -7.85 -8.05
CA PRO A 178 -12.72 -7.00 -7.70
C PRO A 178 -11.64 -7.00 -8.80
N SER A 179 -10.60 -6.19 -8.61
CA SER A 179 -9.37 -6.30 -9.41
C SER A 179 -8.68 -7.65 -9.24
N ILE A 180 -7.65 -7.90 -10.07
CA ILE A 180 -6.78 -9.09 -10.02
C ILE A 180 -6.16 -9.32 -8.63
N ASN A 181 -5.96 -8.24 -7.86
CA ASN A 181 -5.43 -8.27 -6.51
C ASN A 181 -6.47 -8.70 -5.45
N GLY A 182 -7.74 -8.86 -5.82
CA GLY A 182 -8.82 -9.20 -4.90
C GLY A 182 -9.12 -8.05 -3.93
N VAL A 183 -8.96 -8.31 -2.63
CA VAL A 183 -9.01 -7.23 -1.62
C VAL A 183 -7.71 -6.43 -1.73
N PRO A 184 -7.75 -5.09 -1.90
CA PRO A 184 -6.55 -4.29 -2.08
C PRO A 184 -5.53 -4.53 -0.96
N PRO A 185 -4.31 -4.99 -1.29
CA PRO A 185 -3.25 -5.18 -0.30
C PRO A 185 -2.68 -3.86 0.18
N LEU A 186 -1.79 -3.96 1.18
CA LEU A 186 -0.83 -2.92 1.51
C LEU A 186 0.27 -2.94 0.45
N TYR A 187 0.43 -1.83 -0.26
CA TYR A 187 1.46 -1.64 -1.27
C TYR A 187 2.63 -0.87 -0.70
N VAL A 188 3.82 -1.44 -0.79
CA VAL A 188 5.08 -0.81 -0.40
C VAL A 188 5.75 -0.24 -1.64
N LEU A 189 6.04 1.06 -1.60
CA LEU A 189 6.80 1.77 -2.61
C LEU A 189 8.18 2.11 -2.04
N VAL A 190 9.26 1.77 -2.76
CA VAL A 190 10.62 2.14 -2.39
C VAL A 190 10.92 3.56 -2.86
N LYS A 191 11.48 4.42 -2.00
CA LYS A 191 11.77 5.82 -2.32
C LYS A 191 13.25 6.04 -2.56
N GLY A 192 13.55 6.64 -3.71
CA GLY A 192 14.88 7.16 -4.04
C GLY A 192 15.05 8.63 -3.63
N ARG A 193 16.19 9.23 -4.03
CA ARG A 193 16.50 10.65 -3.83
C ARG A 193 15.74 11.57 -4.78
N SER A 194 15.23 11.02 -5.89
CA SER A 194 14.42 11.71 -6.89
C SER A 194 13.24 10.83 -7.31
N LEU A 195 12.31 11.39 -8.07
CA LEU A 195 11.24 10.64 -8.72
C LEU A 195 11.82 9.63 -9.72
N PHE A 196 12.89 9.98 -10.43
CA PHE A 196 13.62 9.06 -11.31
C PHE A 196 14.06 7.80 -10.55
N GLU A 197 14.82 7.96 -9.47
CA GLU A 197 15.27 6.81 -8.67
C GLU A 197 14.10 6.04 -8.10
N THR A 198 13.06 6.73 -7.60
CA THR A 198 11.84 6.08 -7.12
C THR A 198 11.20 5.19 -8.19
N LEU A 199 11.07 5.67 -9.42
CA LEU A 199 10.50 4.90 -10.52
C LEU A 199 11.40 3.72 -10.92
N CYS A 200 12.72 3.90 -10.97
CA CYS A 200 13.68 2.83 -11.26
C CYS A 200 13.64 1.72 -10.19
N LEU A 201 13.69 2.08 -8.91
CA LEU A 201 13.73 1.11 -7.81
C LEU A 201 12.47 0.25 -7.70
N ASN A 202 11.34 0.73 -8.23
CA ASN A 202 10.10 -0.03 -8.27
C ASN A 202 9.79 -0.66 -9.64
N THR A 203 10.63 -0.44 -10.65
CA THR A 203 10.53 -1.12 -11.95
C THR A 203 10.90 -2.59 -11.77
N VAL A 204 9.98 -3.48 -12.14
CA VAL A 204 10.25 -4.93 -12.07
C VAL A 204 11.13 -5.33 -13.24
N TRP A 205 12.32 -5.84 -12.94
CA TRP A 205 13.29 -6.37 -13.91
C TRP A 205 13.59 -7.86 -13.66
N GLY A 206 13.21 -8.40 -12.50
CA GLY A 206 13.28 -9.84 -12.27
C GLY A 206 12.29 -10.59 -13.15
N GLN A 207 12.68 -11.79 -13.61
CA GLN A 207 11.76 -12.65 -14.36
C GLN A 207 10.54 -12.96 -13.48
N PRO A 208 9.32 -12.67 -13.95
CA PRO A 208 8.11 -12.98 -13.21
C PRO A 208 7.91 -14.49 -13.17
N ASP A 209 6.97 -14.93 -12.33
CA ASP A 209 6.52 -16.32 -12.32
C ASP A 209 6.10 -16.74 -13.75
N GLU A 210 6.62 -17.87 -14.23
CA GLU A 210 6.38 -18.37 -15.60
C GLU A 210 4.88 -18.53 -15.91
N ARG A 211 4.02 -18.72 -14.90
CA ARG A 211 2.56 -18.77 -15.08
C ARG A 211 1.95 -17.45 -15.60
N PHE A 212 2.66 -16.35 -15.41
CA PHE A 212 2.28 -15.02 -15.92
C PHE A 212 3.18 -14.58 -17.08
N SER A 213 3.90 -15.52 -17.70
CA SER A 213 4.58 -15.30 -18.97
C SER A 213 3.56 -15.26 -20.12
N GLY A 214 3.89 -14.53 -21.19
CA GLY A 214 3.06 -14.41 -22.38
C GLY A 214 3.24 -13.06 -23.08
N ALA A 215 2.41 -12.82 -24.10
CA ALA A 215 2.56 -11.68 -24.99
C ALA A 215 1.48 -10.60 -24.85
N GLU A 216 0.46 -10.79 -24.00
CA GLU A 216 -0.52 -9.72 -23.76
C GLU A 216 0.18 -8.51 -23.13
N PRO A 217 0.06 -7.30 -23.73
CA PRO A 217 0.77 -6.13 -23.26
C PRO A 217 -0.02 -5.42 -22.15
N VAL A 218 0.52 -4.26 -21.74
CA VAL A 218 -0.20 -3.27 -20.93
C VAL A 218 -1.54 -2.85 -21.54
N SER A 219 -2.49 -2.43 -20.70
CA SER A 219 -3.87 -2.17 -21.10
C SER A 219 -4.05 -1.21 -22.28
N TRP A 220 -3.29 -0.12 -22.33
CA TRP A 220 -3.39 0.89 -23.41
C TRP A 220 -2.83 0.40 -24.76
N ARG A 221 -2.06 -0.70 -24.78
CA ARG A 221 -1.61 -1.37 -26.02
C ARG A 221 -2.46 -2.58 -26.39
N SER A 222 -3.28 -3.08 -25.47
CA SER A 222 -4.09 -4.26 -25.71
C SER A 222 -5.15 -3.98 -26.78
N LEU A 223 -5.36 -4.96 -27.65
CA LEU A 223 -6.45 -5.00 -28.62
C LEU A 223 -7.65 -5.80 -28.11
N LYS A 224 -7.53 -6.44 -26.95
CA LYS A 224 -8.62 -7.23 -26.37
C LYS A 224 -9.74 -6.31 -25.92
N GLU A 225 -10.94 -6.56 -26.43
CA GLU A 225 -12.16 -5.96 -25.94
C GLU A 225 -12.45 -6.41 -24.51
N VAL A 226 -12.88 -5.47 -23.66
CA VAL A 226 -13.32 -5.76 -22.30
C VAL A 226 -14.79 -6.15 -22.33
N VAL A 227 -15.05 -7.46 -22.38
CA VAL A 227 -16.39 -8.04 -22.29
C VAL A 227 -16.83 -8.12 -20.83
N PRO A 228 -17.97 -7.53 -20.43
CA PRO A 228 -18.40 -7.49 -19.04
C PRO A 228 -18.53 -8.87 -18.38
N GLY A 229 -17.88 -9.05 -17.23
CA GLY A 229 -17.99 -10.27 -16.44
C GLY A 229 -17.24 -11.48 -17.03
N GLN A 230 -16.51 -11.32 -18.14
CA GLN A 230 -15.72 -12.40 -18.72
C GLN A 230 -14.70 -12.90 -17.70
N GLU A 231 -14.82 -14.17 -17.31
CA GLU A 231 -13.85 -14.84 -16.46
C GLU A 231 -12.58 -15.18 -17.26
N ARG A 232 -11.43 -14.91 -16.66
CA ARG A 232 -10.12 -15.19 -17.25
C ARG A 232 -9.24 -15.94 -16.27
N ASP A 233 -8.67 -17.04 -16.74
CA ASP A 233 -7.83 -17.93 -15.94
C ASP A 233 -6.33 -17.69 -16.14
N THR A 234 -5.98 -16.76 -17.02
CA THR A 234 -4.61 -16.39 -17.41
C THR A 234 -4.48 -14.88 -17.56
N ALA A 235 -3.32 -14.36 -17.15
CA ALA A 235 -2.91 -12.98 -17.32
C ALA A 235 -1.39 -12.95 -17.50
N THR A 236 -0.89 -12.06 -18.35
CA THR A 236 0.56 -11.76 -18.33
C THR A 236 0.89 -10.83 -17.16
N TYR A 237 2.16 -10.71 -16.81
CA TYR A 237 2.58 -9.83 -15.72
C TYR A 237 2.22 -8.35 -15.96
N LEU A 238 2.52 -7.81 -17.14
CA LEU A 238 2.17 -6.43 -17.52
C LEU A 238 0.64 -6.21 -17.60
N GLU A 239 -0.09 -7.20 -18.15
CA GLU A 239 -1.55 -7.17 -18.17
C GLU A 239 -2.13 -7.14 -16.75
N GLY A 240 -1.59 -7.95 -15.83
CA GLY A 240 -2.05 -7.98 -14.44
C GLY A 240 -1.83 -6.65 -13.72
N LEU A 241 -0.67 -6.01 -13.92
CA LEU A 241 -0.37 -4.70 -13.34
C LEU A 241 -1.18 -3.54 -13.96
N THR A 242 -1.85 -3.80 -15.10
CA THR A 242 -2.79 -2.87 -15.74
C THR A 242 -4.15 -3.52 -15.97
N TRP A 243 -4.54 -4.46 -15.09
CA TRP A 243 -5.78 -5.21 -15.21
C TRP A 243 -6.97 -4.26 -15.39
N ARG A 244 -7.95 -4.69 -16.18
CA ARG A 244 -9.15 -3.91 -16.53
C ARG A 244 -10.39 -4.48 -15.83
N PRO A 245 -10.55 -4.24 -14.52
CA PRO A 245 -11.63 -4.80 -13.71
C PRO A 245 -12.98 -4.12 -13.92
N ARG A 246 -12.99 -2.95 -14.54
CA ARG A 246 -14.20 -2.23 -14.95
C ARG A 246 -14.10 -1.88 -16.41
N ARG A 247 -15.27 -1.83 -17.04
CA ARG A 247 -15.46 -1.19 -18.32
C ARG A 247 -15.97 0.22 -18.04
N VAL A 248 -15.22 1.21 -18.50
CA VAL A 248 -15.50 2.64 -18.27
C VAL A 248 -15.41 3.37 -19.59
N ARG A 249 -16.37 4.27 -19.84
CA ARG A 249 -16.33 5.24 -20.93
C ARG A 249 -16.81 6.60 -20.41
N LEU A 250 -15.93 7.58 -20.34
CA LEU A 250 -16.27 8.94 -19.94
C LEU A 250 -17.07 9.63 -21.05
N ILE A 251 -18.10 10.38 -20.66
CA ILE A 251 -18.95 11.13 -21.59
C ILE A 251 -18.62 12.62 -21.43
N PRO A 252 -17.87 13.23 -22.38
CA PRO A 252 -17.55 14.65 -22.30
C PRO A 252 -18.81 15.50 -22.43
N SER A 253 -18.84 16.61 -21.71
CA SER A 253 -19.96 17.55 -21.65
C SER A 253 -19.44 18.99 -21.51
N ASP A 254 -20.35 19.96 -21.52
CA ASP A 254 -20.01 21.39 -21.46
C ASP A 254 -19.06 21.73 -20.31
N GLY A 255 -18.14 22.65 -20.58
CA GLY A 255 -17.16 23.13 -19.61
C GLY A 255 -17.76 23.85 -18.39
N GLY A 256 -16.88 24.27 -17.49
CA GLY A 256 -17.24 24.96 -16.25
C GLY A 256 -16.19 24.73 -15.16
N VAL A 257 -16.61 24.83 -13.90
CA VAL A 257 -15.72 24.59 -12.75
C VAL A 257 -15.80 23.11 -12.36
N CYS A 258 -14.64 22.45 -12.28
CA CYS A 258 -14.55 21.11 -11.73
C CYS A 258 -14.87 21.12 -10.23
N THR A 259 -15.81 20.30 -9.80
CA THR A 259 -16.24 20.23 -8.40
C THR A 259 -15.18 19.67 -7.47
N TYR A 260 -14.21 18.91 -8.00
CA TYR A 260 -13.16 18.27 -7.21
C TYR A 260 -11.93 19.17 -7.02
N SER A 261 -11.43 19.77 -8.10
CA SER A 261 -10.23 20.62 -8.06
C SER A 261 -10.54 22.11 -7.89
N ASN A 262 -11.81 22.50 -8.03
CA ASN A 262 -12.25 23.90 -8.09
C ASN A 262 -11.59 24.72 -9.22
N GLN A 263 -11.09 24.04 -10.27
CA GLN A 263 -10.45 24.66 -11.43
C GLN A 263 -11.41 24.72 -12.61
N HIS A 264 -11.30 25.78 -13.42
CA HIS A 264 -12.06 25.89 -14.67
C HIS A 264 -11.52 24.91 -15.72
N SER A 265 -12.41 24.28 -16.49
CA SER A 265 -12.09 23.40 -17.60
C SER A 265 -13.04 23.65 -18.76
N SER A 266 -12.52 23.64 -19.99
CA SER A 266 -13.31 23.78 -21.22
C SER A 266 -14.24 22.58 -21.47
N THR A 267 -13.97 21.45 -20.84
CA THR A 267 -14.77 20.23 -20.88
C THR A 267 -14.91 19.67 -19.47
N LEU A 268 -16.09 19.17 -19.13
CA LEU A 268 -16.31 18.43 -17.89
C LEU A 268 -16.93 17.07 -18.19
N VAL A 269 -16.77 16.13 -17.26
CA VAL A 269 -17.42 14.83 -17.27
C VAL A 269 -18.39 14.78 -16.09
N ARG A 270 -19.66 14.55 -16.38
CA ARG A 270 -20.74 14.41 -15.38
C ARG A 270 -21.31 13.00 -15.35
N ARG A 271 -21.24 12.29 -16.48
CA ARG A 271 -21.75 10.95 -16.70
C ARG A 271 -20.69 10.08 -17.37
N MET A 272 -20.81 8.78 -17.19
CA MET A 272 -19.95 7.78 -17.84
C MET A 272 -20.72 6.46 -17.99
N ASN A 273 -20.36 5.64 -18.97
CA ASN A 273 -20.75 4.23 -18.93
C ASN A 273 -19.82 3.51 -17.95
N PHE A 274 -20.41 2.68 -17.09
CA PHE A 274 -19.68 1.99 -16.03
C PHE A 274 -20.29 0.62 -15.77
N SER A 275 -19.53 -0.43 -16.03
CA SER A 275 -19.96 -1.82 -15.85
C SER A 275 -18.79 -2.73 -15.47
N ALA A 276 -19.07 -4.02 -15.29
CA ALA A 276 -18.06 -5.03 -14.98
C ALA A 276 -17.02 -5.10 -16.11
N GLY A 277 -15.75 -5.30 -15.74
CA GLY A 277 -14.69 -5.65 -16.68
C GLY A 277 -14.36 -7.14 -16.59
N PHE A 278 -13.08 -7.48 -16.76
CA PHE A 278 -12.61 -8.85 -16.62
C PHE A 278 -12.63 -9.34 -15.16
N THR A 279 -13.04 -10.59 -14.97
CA THR A 279 -12.99 -11.29 -13.68
C THR A 279 -11.79 -12.21 -13.64
N ALA A 280 -10.88 -11.99 -12.69
CA ALA A 280 -9.69 -12.84 -12.53
C ALA A 280 -10.03 -14.15 -11.77
N ARG A 281 -9.79 -15.29 -12.42
CA ARG A 281 -9.92 -16.66 -11.89
C ARG A 281 -8.64 -17.45 -12.18
N LEU A 282 -7.50 -16.86 -11.83
CA LEU A 282 -6.19 -17.29 -12.32
C LEU A 282 -5.78 -18.68 -11.83
N LYS A 283 -5.10 -19.42 -12.71
CA LYS A 283 -4.41 -20.67 -12.37
C LYS A 283 -3.10 -20.38 -11.62
N GLY A 284 -3.20 -20.17 -10.31
CA GLY A 284 -2.04 -19.93 -9.44
C GLY A 284 -2.22 -18.71 -8.55
N ALA A 285 -1.27 -18.50 -7.65
CA ALA A 285 -1.28 -17.37 -6.74
C ALA A 285 -0.66 -16.16 -7.43
N TRP A 286 -1.49 -15.17 -7.78
CA TRP A 286 -1.02 -13.86 -8.19
C TRP A 286 -0.54 -13.07 -6.97
N VAL A 287 0.63 -12.46 -7.09
CA VAL A 287 1.21 -11.58 -6.07
C VAL A 287 1.67 -10.31 -6.76
N ASP A 288 1.13 -9.19 -6.31
CA ASP A 288 1.54 -7.88 -6.77
C ASP A 288 2.99 -7.57 -6.32
N PRO A 289 3.86 -7.00 -7.18
CA PRO A 289 5.26 -6.75 -6.85
C PRO A 289 5.48 -5.82 -5.67
N ASN A 290 4.52 -4.94 -5.38
CA ASN A 290 4.56 -4.02 -4.26
C ASN A 290 3.90 -4.60 -3.00
N ALA A 291 3.32 -5.80 -3.03
CA ALA A 291 2.62 -6.39 -1.89
C ALA A 291 3.43 -7.47 -1.18
N ALA A 292 3.36 -7.49 0.15
CA ALA A 292 3.89 -8.58 0.95
C ALA A 292 2.92 -9.76 0.98
N SER A 293 3.47 -10.98 1.08
CA SER A 293 2.69 -12.22 1.13
C SER A 293 2.69 -12.85 2.53
N ILE A 294 1.54 -13.37 2.93
CA ILE A 294 1.35 -14.28 4.05
C ILE A 294 1.23 -15.69 3.49
N ILE A 295 2.15 -16.55 3.87
CA ILE A 295 2.25 -17.93 3.39
C ILE A 295 1.87 -18.88 4.53
N THR A 296 0.94 -19.78 4.26
CA THR A 296 0.55 -20.87 5.15
C THR A 296 0.74 -22.21 4.43
N ASN A 297 0.51 -23.33 5.13
CA ASN A 297 0.53 -24.65 4.47
C ASN A 297 -0.60 -24.85 3.45
N LYS A 298 -1.64 -23.99 3.47
CA LYS A 298 -2.85 -24.15 2.65
C LYS A 298 -2.98 -23.13 1.54
N ASP A 299 -2.45 -21.93 1.77
CA ASP A 299 -2.77 -20.76 0.96
C ASP A 299 -1.66 -19.70 1.02
N LEU A 300 -1.59 -18.88 -0.04
CA LEU A 300 -0.77 -17.69 -0.17
C LEU A 300 -1.71 -16.52 -0.41
N ARG A 301 -1.63 -15.49 0.45
CA ARG A 301 -2.43 -14.27 0.31
C ARG A 301 -1.60 -13.03 0.54
N MET A 302 -1.97 -11.93 -0.08
CA MET A 302 -1.31 -10.65 0.17
C MET A 302 -1.77 -10.04 1.50
N MET A 303 -0.90 -9.25 2.12
CA MET A 303 -1.24 -8.51 3.33
C MET A 303 -2.21 -7.37 3.02
N THR A 304 -3.30 -7.27 3.77
CA THR A 304 -4.31 -6.22 3.63
C THR A 304 -4.38 -5.35 4.89
N PRO A 305 -4.84 -4.08 4.78
CA PRO A 305 -5.07 -3.24 5.96
C PRO A 305 -6.06 -3.88 6.93
N LYS A 306 -5.82 -3.74 8.24
CA LYS A 306 -6.68 -4.30 9.30
C LYS A 306 -7.23 -3.18 10.19
N GLU A 307 -8.44 -3.40 10.69
CA GLU A 307 -9.05 -2.51 11.69
C GLU A 307 -8.22 -2.49 12.97
N ASP A 308 -8.06 -1.29 13.56
CA ASP A 308 -7.30 -1.05 14.79
C ASP A 308 -5.85 -1.62 14.77
N ARG A 309 -5.22 -1.58 13.59
CA ARG A 309 -3.81 -1.93 13.41
C ARG A 309 -3.07 -0.92 12.55
N GLU A 310 -2.19 -0.18 13.19
CA GLU A 310 -1.27 0.77 12.59
C GLU A 310 -0.21 0.05 11.75
N ILE A 311 0.21 0.63 10.61
CA ILE A 311 1.05 -0.06 9.61
C ILE A 311 2.44 -0.37 10.19
N TRP A 312 3.00 0.52 11.02
CA TRP A 312 4.31 0.28 11.65
C TRP A 312 4.38 -1.03 12.46
N ARG A 313 3.24 -1.55 12.93
CA ARG A 313 3.18 -2.84 13.64
C ARG A 313 3.41 -4.03 12.70
N ASP A 314 3.40 -3.81 11.39
CA ASP A 314 3.68 -4.80 10.37
C ASP A 314 5.02 -4.54 9.65
N VAL A 315 5.94 -3.75 10.22
CA VAL A 315 7.29 -3.51 9.65
C VAL A 315 8.03 -4.80 9.31
N GLY A 316 7.96 -5.82 10.19
CA GLY A 316 8.60 -7.11 9.92
C GLY A 316 8.09 -7.76 8.63
N PRO A 317 6.79 -8.12 8.55
CA PRO A 317 6.20 -8.76 7.39
C PRO A 317 6.21 -7.90 6.11
N LEU A 318 6.04 -6.58 6.24
CA LEU A 318 5.98 -5.68 5.08
C LEU A 318 7.36 -5.38 4.50
N LEU A 319 8.40 -5.24 5.33
CA LEU A 319 9.66 -4.65 4.89
C LEU A 319 10.88 -5.58 5.06
N LEU A 320 10.85 -6.51 6.04
CA LEU A 320 12.05 -7.23 6.48
C LEU A 320 12.06 -8.71 6.15
N LEU A 321 10.95 -9.42 6.32
CA LEU A 321 10.97 -10.89 6.34
C LEU A 321 11.01 -11.51 4.93
N HIS A 322 11.89 -12.48 4.77
CA HIS A 322 11.75 -13.55 3.77
C HIS A 322 11.08 -14.78 4.40
N GLU A 323 10.59 -15.68 3.54
CA GLU A 323 9.81 -16.87 3.93
C GLU A 323 10.47 -17.70 5.03
N ASN A 324 11.81 -17.78 5.01
CA ASN A 324 12.60 -18.62 5.91
C ASN A 324 13.13 -17.89 7.15
N ASP A 325 12.95 -16.58 7.26
CA ASP A 325 13.48 -15.79 8.37
C ASP A 325 12.70 -16.00 9.67
N TYR A 326 11.42 -16.35 9.54
CA TYR A 326 10.50 -16.43 10.66
C TYR A 326 9.46 -17.54 10.44
N SER A 327 9.14 -18.29 11.49
CA SER A 327 8.04 -19.25 11.49
C SER A 327 7.15 -19.06 12.71
N GLY A 328 5.88 -18.72 12.45
CA GLY A 328 4.88 -18.52 13.48
C GLY A 328 4.58 -19.76 14.30
N LYS A 329 4.37 -19.58 15.62
CA LYS A 329 3.99 -20.67 16.53
C LYS A 329 2.63 -21.31 16.20
N ARG A 330 1.74 -20.58 15.53
CA ARG A 330 0.42 -21.07 15.07
C ARG A 330 0.44 -21.21 13.55
N GLU A 331 0.06 -22.40 13.06
CA GLU A 331 -0.07 -22.75 11.63
C GLU A 331 1.18 -22.61 10.73
N LYS A 332 2.40 -22.45 11.29
CA LYS A 332 3.64 -22.18 10.53
C LYS A 332 3.46 -21.02 9.53
N ILE A 333 2.84 -19.92 9.98
CA ILE A 333 2.74 -18.70 9.18
C ILE A 333 4.16 -18.20 8.86
N ARG A 334 4.39 -17.91 7.57
CA ARG A 334 5.61 -17.33 7.02
C ARG A 334 5.24 -16.08 6.23
N TYR A 335 6.21 -15.19 6.03
CA TYR A 335 6.01 -13.93 5.32
C TYR A 335 7.06 -13.78 4.24
N GLU A 336 6.68 -13.23 3.09
CA GLU A 336 7.63 -12.83 2.05
C GLU A 336 7.39 -11.35 1.73
N LYS A 337 8.43 -10.55 1.88
CA LYS A 337 8.40 -9.12 1.54
C LYS A 337 8.09 -8.90 0.05
N PRO A 338 7.62 -7.70 -0.33
CA PRO A 338 7.40 -7.31 -1.72
C PRO A 338 8.58 -7.60 -2.65
N LEU A 339 8.29 -7.99 -3.90
CA LEU A 339 9.31 -8.24 -4.91
C LEU A 339 10.22 -7.02 -5.13
N VAL A 340 9.66 -5.81 -5.15
CA VAL A 340 10.44 -4.57 -5.31
C VAL A 340 11.49 -4.40 -4.21
N LEU A 341 11.20 -4.82 -2.98
CA LEU A 341 12.17 -4.80 -1.89
C LEU A 341 13.24 -5.88 -2.07
N ARG A 342 12.92 -7.06 -2.59
CA ARG A 342 13.93 -8.09 -2.90
C ARG A 342 14.88 -7.67 -4.03
N GLN A 343 14.36 -6.90 -4.98
CA GLN A 343 15.17 -6.28 -6.03
C GLN A 343 16.07 -5.18 -5.45
N TYR A 344 15.51 -4.30 -4.61
CA TYR A 344 16.28 -3.27 -3.90
C TYR A 344 17.43 -3.89 -3.09
N GLU A 345 17.18 -5.02 -2.44
CA GLU A 345 18.17 -5.77 -1.64
C GLU A 345 19.42 -6.18 -2.42
N GLN A 346 19.28 -6.39 -3.73
CA GLN A 346 20.38 -6.72 -4.62
C GLN A 346 21.16 -5.46 -5.02
N LEU A 347 20.48 -4.30 -5.10
CA LEU A 347 21.07 -3.01 -5.49
C LEU A 347 21.67 -2.24 -4.32
N LYS A 348 21.29 -2.56 -3.09
CA LYS A 348 21.61 -1.76 -1.89
C LYS A 348 23.11 -1.53 -1.65
N ARG A 349 23.99 -2.38 -2.19
CA ARG A 349 25.46 -2.16 -2.08
C ARG A 349 25.93 -0.90 -2.80
N GLU A 350 25.16 -0.46 -3.79
CA GLU A 350 25.44 0.71 -4.63
C GLU A 350 24.55 1.92 -4.26
N LEU A 351 23.67 1.78 -3.26
CA LEU A 351 22.64 2.76 -2.91
C LEU A 351 22.75 3.20 -1.43
N PRO A 352 22.08 4.30 -1.01
CA PRO A 352 22.24 4.86 0.33
C PRO A 352 21.90 3.91 1.48
N ASP A 353 22.54 4.16 2.65
CA ASP A 353 22.46 3.34 3.88
C ASP A 353 21.07 3.28 4.58
N MET A 354 20.03 3.93 4.04
CA MET A 354 18.71 3.97 4.68
C MET A 354 17.59 3.57 3.72
N LEU A 355 16.85 2.50 4.08
CA LEU A 355 15.66 2.11 3.34
C LEU A 355 14.52 3.10 3.63
N LYS A 356 14.12 3.83 2.60
CA LYS A 356 12.94 4.70 2.64
C LYS A 356 11.79 4.05 1.89
N THR A 357 10.64 3.93 2.55
CA THR A 357 9.43 3.37 1.93
C THR A 357 8.20 4.18 2.25
N GLU A 358 7.22 4.12 1.35
CA GLU A 358 5.86 4.61 1.56
C GLU A 358 4.90 3.42 1.45
N VAL A 359 3.99 3.28 2.41
CA VAL A 359 2.99 2.22 2.40
C VAL A 359 1.61 2.79 2.13
N TYR A 360 0.92 2.23 1.15
CA TYR A 360 -0.41 2.63 0.70
C TYR A 360 -1.42 1.50 0.91
N GLY A 361 -2.66 1.81 1.23
CA GLY A 361 -3.70 0.79 1.33
C GLY A 361 -5.12 1.35 1.36
N LEU A 362 -6.09 0.45 1.17
CA LEU A 362 -7.51 0.73 1.29
C LEU A 362 -8.18 -0.37 2.12
N ARG A 363 -8.66 -0.02 3.31
CA ARG A 363 -9.41 -0.96 4.16
C ARG A 363 -10.86 -1.02 3.72
N THR A 364 -11.34 -2.25 3.54
CA THR A 364 -12.72 -2.53 3.14
C THR A 364 -13.32 -3.63 4.01
N ASP A 365 -14.62 -3.89 3.85
CA ASP A 365 -15.29 -5.09 4.39
C ASP A 365 -14.96 -6.38 3.61
N SER A 366 -13.87 -6.37 2.84
CA SER A 366 -13.51 -7.37 1.83
C SER A 366 -14.52 -7.48 0.67
N LYS A 367 -15.45 -6.50 0.55
CA LYS A 367 -16.45 -6.43 -0.51
C LYS A 367 -16.52 -5.03 -1.11
N ASN A 368 -17.57 -4.27 -0.81
CA ASN A 368 -17.91 -3.01 -1.48
C ASN A 368 -17.99 -1.82 -0.53
N LYS A 369 -17.71 -2.00 0.77
CA LYS A 369 -17.69 -0.91 1.74
C LYS A 369 -16.27 -0.47 2.00
N TYR A 370 -16.01 0.81 1.78
CA TYR A 370 -14.75 1.45 2.12
C TYR A 370 -14.83 2.00 3.54
N PHE A 371 -13.80 1.77 4.34
CA PHE A 371 -13.71 2.29 5.70
C PHE A 371 -12.70 3.42 5.80
N GLU A 372 -11.47 3.19 5.31
CA GLU A 372 -10.39 4.17 5.33
C GLU A 372 -9.35 3.81 4.26
N TRP A 373 -8.68 4.82 3.71
CA TRP A 373 -7.37 4.62 3.09
C TRP A 373 -6.28 4.81 4.14
N VAL A 374 -5.12 4.24 3.88
CA VAL A 374 -3.95 4.38 4.74
C VAL A 374 -2.75 4.81 3.90
N TYR A 375 -1.97 5.71 4.47
CA TYR A 375 -0.68 6.16 3.96
C TYR A 375 0.25 6.30 5.15
N GLU A 376 1.41 5.64 5.09
CA GLU A 376 2.41 5.76 6.13
C GLU A 376 3.82 5.67 5.53
N PRO A 377 4.63 6.75 5.61
CA PRO A 377 6.05 6.65 5.32
C PRO A 377 6.73 5.86 6.44
N LEU A 378 7.46 4.82 6.05
CA LEU A 378 8.24 3.97 6.94
C LEU A 378 9.70 4.03 6.50
N HIS A 379 10.54 4.55 7.40
CA HIS A 379 11.97 4.63 7.22
C HIS A 379 12.61 3.61 8.14
N ILE A 380 13.27 2.62 7.57
CA ILE A 380 13.88 1.54 8.33
C ILE A 380 15.40 1.72 8.29
N PRO A 381 16.07 1.77 9.47
CA PRO A 381 17.52 1.79 9.60
C PRO A 381 18.17 0.51 9.05
N MET A 382 19.49 0.35 9.22
CA MET A 382 20.28 -0.81 8.79
C MET A 382 19.77 -2.18 9.31
N ALA A 383 18.75 -2.21 10.18
CA ALA A 383 17.96 -3.41 10.47
C ALA A 383 17.49 -4.17 9.21
N TYR A 384 17.37 -3.50 8.05
CA TYR A 384 17.13 -4.15 6.76
C TYR A 384 18.29 -5.04 6.28
N ASP A 385 19.54 -4.72 6.65
CA ASP A 385 20.73 -5.51 6.31
C ASP A 385 21.00 -6.68 7.23
N ALA A 386 20.19 -6.81 8.28
CA ALA A 386 20.30 -7.87 9.24
C ALA A 386 20.06 -9.24 8.58
N ASP A 387 20.72 -10.30 9.08
CA ASP A 387 20.44 -11.66 8.64
C ASP A 387 19.02 -12.13 9.02
N GLY A 388 18.62 -13.30 8.51
CA GLY A 388 17.29 -13.83 8.75
C GLY A 388 16.90 -13.99 10.23
N SER A 389 17.85 -14.35 11.10
CA SER A 389 17.59 -14.48 12.54
C SER A 389 17.23 -13.12 13.16
N LYS A 390 17.91 -12.05 12.74
CA LYS A 390 17.71 -10.70 13.27
C LYS A 390 16.46 -10.04 12.69
N ARG A 391 16.13 -10.29 11.42
CA ARG A 391 14.83 -9.89 10.86
C ARG A 391 13.68 -10.61 11.57
N GLY A 392 13.85 -11.91 11.86
CA GLY A 392 12.92 -12.68 12.70
C GLY A 392 12.78 -12.14 14.13
N LEU A 393 13.85 -11.57 14.71
CA LEU A 393 13.81 -10.94 16.02
C LEU A 393 12.89 -9.72 16.05
N VAL A 394 12.88 -8.88 14.99
CA VAL A 394 11.97 -7.73 14.89
C VAL A 394 10.51 -8.19 14.96
N GLN A 395 10.16 -9.24 14.22
CA GLN A 395 8.82 -9.83 14.27
C GLN A 395 8.49 -10.38 15.66
N LYS A 396 9.45 -11.04 16.31
CA LYS A 396 9.28 -11.59 17.66
C LYS A 396 9.05 -10.49 18.71
N VAL A 397 9.75 -9.37 18.61
CA VAL A 397 9.55 -8.18 19.45
C VAL A 397 8.12 -7.65 19.27
N MET A 398 7.65 -7.54 18.02
CA MET A 398 6.30 -7.06 17.74
C MET A 398 5.22 -8.00 18.27
N GLU A 399 5.35 -9.31 18.06
CA GLU A 399 4.39 -10.31 18.58
C GLU A 399 4.34 -10.35 20.11
N THR A 400 5.49 -10.15 20.76
CA THR A 400 5.58 -10.00 22.21
C THR A 400 4.77 -8.77 22.65
N THR A 401 4.88 -7.66 21.91
CA THR A 401 4.17 -6.42 22.16
C THR A 401 2.66 -6.58 21.95
N ASP A 402 2.23 -7.23 20.87
CA ASP A 402 0.83 -7.59 20.59
C ASP A 402 0.24 -8.43 21.73
N GLN A 403 0.99 -9.43 22.21
CA GLN A 403 0.56 -10.29 23.31
C GLN A 403 0.40 -9.51 24.63
N VAL A 404 1.29 -8.56 24.91
CA VAL A 404 1.21 -7.69 26.08
C VAL A 404 0.01 -6.74 26.00
N CYS A 405 -0.25 -6.13 24.84
CA CYS A 405 -1.44 -5.30 24.62
C CYS A 405 -2.75 -6.09 24.79
N ASN A 406 -2.77 -7.36 24.35
CA ASN A 406 -3.91 -8.24 24.58
C ASN A 406 -4.12 -8.50 26.08
N TRP A 407 -3.04 -8.73 26.85
CA TRP A 407 -3.14 -8.89 28.30
C TRP A 407 -3.57 -7.61 29.01
N LEU A 408 -3.19 -6.43 28.51
CA LEU A 408 -3.73 -5.16 28.99
C LEU A 408 -5.26 -5.16 28.88
N GLY A 409 -5.80 -5.50 27.69
CA GLY A 409 -7.24 -5.59 27.49
C GLY A 409 -7.92 -6.65 28.38
N ILE A 410 -7.29 -7.80 28.59
CA ILE A 410 -7.81 -8.85 29.50
C ILE A 410 -7.83 -8.37 30.96
N ALA A 411 -6.80 -7.66 31.40
CA ALA A 411 -6.73 -7.11 32.75
C ALA A 411 -7.79 -6.02 32.96
N LEU A 412 -7.95 -5.14 31.99
CA LEU A 412 -8.93 -4.06 32.03
C LEU A 412 -10.38 -4.57 32.12
N LYS A 413 -10.71 -5.72 31.52
CA LYS A 413 -12.02 -6.38 31.70
C LYS A 413 -12.39 -6.69 33.17
N LYS A 414 -11.45 -6.64 34.12
CA LYS A 414 -11.73 -6.83 35.55
C LYS A 414 -12.31 -5.59 36.23
N LEU A 415 -12.22 -4.41 35.61
CA LEU A 415 -12.62 -3.14 36.22
C LEU A 415 -14.14 -2.90 36.19
N ALA A 416 -14.80 -3.34 35.12
CA ALA A 416 -16.25 -3.16 34.94
C ALA A 416 -16.90 -4.42 34.34
N PRO A 417 -18.19 -4.68 34.62
CA PRO A 417 -18.96 -5.72 33.93
C PRO A 417 -18.98 -5.46 32.42
N ALA A 418 -19.21 -6.51 31.63
CA ALA A 418 -19.21 -6.44 30.16
C ALA A 418 -20.39 -5.61 29.61
N SER A 419 -20.26 -4.28 29.63
CA SER A 419 -21.13 -3.33 28.93
C SER A 419 -20.48 -2.80 27.65
N SER A 420 -21.24 -2.07 26.83
CA SER A 420 -20.71 -1.34 25.67
C SER A 420 -19.70 -0.27 26.08
N GLU A 421 -19.93 0.45 27.20
CA GLU A 421 -18.92 1.39 27.73
C GLU A 421 -17.64 0.65 28.11
N ALA A 422 -17.77 -0.58 28.63
CA ALA A 422 -16.60 -1.37 28.99
C ALA A 422 -15.71 -1.75 27.82
N ARG A 423 -16.27 -1.82 26.62
CA ARG A 423 -15.52 -2.06 25.38
C ARG A 423 -14.79 -0.80 24.92
N SER A 424 -15.35 0.38 25.15
CA SER A 424 -14.78 1.66 24.69
C SER A 424 -13.47 1.99 25.42
N TYR A 425 -13.45 1.97 26.75
CA TYR A 425 -12.23 2.33 27.50
C TYR A 425 -11.07 1.34 27.28
N ILE A 426 -11.37 0.06 27.05
CA ILE A 426 -10.36 -0.94 26.70
C ILE A 426 -9.70 -0.59 25.37
N ILE A 427 -10.50 -0.25 24.35
CA ILE A 427 -9.99 0.14 23.03
C ILE A 427 -9.15 1.42 23.16
N THR A 428 -9.62 2.42 23.90
CA THR A 428 -8.87 3.66 24.16
C THR A 428 -7.52 3.38 24.82
N ALA A 429 -7.49 2.55 25.87
CA ALA A 429 -6.25 2.19 26.56
C ALA A 429 -5.29 1.39 25.66
N GLN A 430 -5.81 0.52 24.79
CA GLN A 430 -4.99 -0.22 23.82
C GLN A 430 -4.42 0.69 22.72
N ARG A 431 -5.20 1.66 22.22
CA ARG A 431 -4.71 2.66 21.26
C ARG A 431 -3.60 3.51 21.88
N MET A 432 -3.83 4.03 23.08
CA MET A 432 -2.81 4.77 23.84
C MET A 432 -1.54 3.94 24.07
N PHE A 433 -1.68 2.65 24.41
CA PHE A 433 -0.53 1.76 24.54
C PHE A 433 0.31 1.72 23.25
N TRP A 434 -0.34 1.63 22.07
CA TRP A 434 0.35 1.61 20.78
C TRP A 434 0.96 2.95 20.41
N ASP A 435 0.26 4.05 20.66
CA ASP A 435 0.76 5.41 20.43
C ASP A 435 2.07 5.65 21.20
N ILE A 436 2.11 5.23 22.48
CA ILE A 436 3.30 5.36 23.32
C ILE A 436 4.38 4.34 22.92
N ALA A 437 4.01 3.16 22.41
CA ALA A 437 4.98 2.11 22.04
C ALA A 437 5.74 2.39 20.74
N ARG A 438 5.19 3.22 19.85
CA ARG A 438 5.72 3.47 18.50
C ARG A 438 7.16 3.98 18.51
N GLU A 439 7.40 5.12 19.13
CA GLU A 439 8.74 5.75 19.16
C GLU A 439 9.80 4.85 19.84
N PRO A 440 9.55 4.28 21.04
CA PRO A 440 10.47 3.35 21.68
C PRO A 440 10.80 2.11 20.84
N PHE A 441 9.87 1.66 19.97
CA PHE A 441 10.10 0.55 19.05
C PHE A 441 11.08 0.93 17.93
N PHE A 442 10.90 2.09 17.30
CA PHE A 442 11.82 2.55 16.26
C PHE A 442 13.22 2.84 16.82
N GLU A 443 13.32 3.43 18.00
CA GLU A 443 14.61 3.58 18.70
C GLU A 443 15.28 2.23 18.99
N LEU A 444 14.50 1.17 19.28
CA LEU A 444 15.05 -0.18 19.46
C LEU A 444 15.58 -0.72 18.14
N LEU A 445 14.91 -0.47 17.00
CA LEU A 445 15.39 -0.85 15.67
C LEU A 445 16.69 -0.10 15.29
N ASP A 446 16.76 1.19 15.61
CA ASP A 446 17.97 1.99 15.48
C ASP A 446 19.11 1.40 16.31
N ALA A 447 18.86 1.11 17.59
CA ALA A 447 19.86 0.50 18.46
C ALA A 447 20.31 -0.87 17.94
N MET A 448 19.38 -1.71 17.45
CA MET A 448 19.67 -3.04 16.90
C MET A 448 20.69 -2.97 15.75
N SER A 449 20.63 -1.91 14.95
CA SER A 449 21.54 -1.67 13.81
C SER A 449 23.02 -1.60 14.24
N GLY A 450 23.30 -1.10 15.45
CA GLY A 450 24.66 -1.03 16.00
C GLY A 450 25.19 -2.35 16.58
N PHE A 451 24.34 -3.38 16.70
CA PHE A 451 24.70 -4.67 17.31
C PHE A 451 24.46 -5.86 16.38
N LEU A 452 24.37 -5.61 15.07
CA LEU A 452 24.08 -6.65 14.08
C LEU A 452 25.12 -7.78 14.05
N ASP A 453 26.33 -7.62 14.59
CA ASP A 453 27.33 -8.70 14.66
C ASP A 453 27.33 -9.44 16.02
N ASP A 454 26.54 -9.01 17.00
CA ASP A 454 26.54 -9.60 18.34
C ASP A 454 25.71 -10.89 18.39
N VAL A 455 26.34 -12.00 18.77
CA VAL A 455 25.69 -13.31 18.95
C VAL A 455 24.62 -13.33 20.06
N ASN A 456 24.64 -12.37 20.97
CA ASN A 456 23.67 -12.22 22.06
C ASN A 456 22.61 -11.14 21.79
N ILE A 457 22.55 -10.58 20.58
CA ILE A 457 21.64 -9.48 20.20
C ILE A 457 20.19 -9.75 20.63
N GLU A 458 19.69 -10.97 20.46
CA GLU A 458 18.33 -11.33 20.87
C GLU A 458 18.10 -11.09 22.37
N LYS A 459 18.98 -11.60 23.23
CA LYS A 459 18.81 -11.43 24.68
C LYS A 459 18.95 -9.97 25.08
N MET A 460 19.87 -9.24 24.47
CA MET A 460 20.07 -7.81 24.71
C MET A 460 18.84 -6.99 24.33
N MET A 461 18.35 -7.15 23.10
CA MET A 461 17.18 -6.43 22.59
C MET A 461 15.91 -6.79 23.36
N MET A 462 15.69 -8.07 23.70
CA MET A 462 14.51 -8.47 24.49
C MET A 462 14.56 -7.96 25.94
N ARG A 463 15.74 -7.83 26.56
CA ARG A 463 15.91 -7.22 27.88
C ARG A 463 15.64 -5.73 27.86
N GLU A 464 16.21 -5.04 26.88
CA GLU A 464 15.98 -3.61 26.69
C GLU A 464 14.51 -3.34 26.39
N TRP A 465 13.91 -4.14 25.50
CA TRP A 465 12.49 -4.04 25.18
C TRP A 465 11.60 -4.33 26.39
N LYS A 466 11.93 -5.32 27.23
CA LYS A 466 11.22 -5.56 28.50
C LYS A 466 11.17 -4.30 29.37
N LYS A 467 12.29 -3.59 29.50
CA LYS A 467 12.39 -2.38 30.32
C LYS A 467 11.49 -1.27 29.76
N ARG A 468 11.59 -0.99 28.46
CA ARG A 468 10.76 0.01 27.77
C ARG A 468 9.27 -0.33 27.84
N LEU A 469 8.94 -1.58 27.52
CA LEU A 469 7.56 -2.08 27.51
C LEU A 469 6.94 -2.04 28.91
N SER A 470 7.70 -2.34 29.97
CA SER A 470 7.24 -2.18 31.34
C SER A 470 6.84 -0.73 31.66
N ALA A 471 7.62 0.25 31.21
CA ALA A 471 7.29 1.67 31.40
C ALA A 471 6.02 2.07 30.63
N ILE A 472 5.92 1.64 29.35
CA ILE A 472 4.74 1.86 28.50
C ILE A 472 3.48 1.28 29.17
N CYS A 473 3.56 0.03 29.65
CA CYS A 473 2.44 -0.66 30.29
C CYS A 473 2.02 0.01 31.60
N ASN A 474 2.98 0.46 32.42
CA ASN A 474 2.67 1.18 33.65
C ASN A 474 1.89 2.46 33.37
N ARG A 475 2.30 3.23 32.34
CA ARG A 475 1.62 4.45 31.94
C ARG A 475 0.21 4.15 31.42
N ALA A 476 0.07 3.24 30.45
CA ALA A 476 -1.23 2.87 29.89
C ALA A 476 -2.20 2.33 30.96
N LEU A 477 -1.71 1.50 31.89
CA LEU A 477 -2.51 1.04 33.04
C LEU A 477 -2.88 2.19 33.97
N GLN A 478 -1.94 3.06 34.32
CA GLN A 478 -2.21 4.17 35.24
C GLN A 478 -3.28 5.10 34.69
N GLU A 479 -3.17 5.48 33.41
CA GLU A 479 -4.16 6.34 32.74
C GLU A 479 -5.52 5.64 32.66
N ALA A 480 -5.58 4.37 32.23
CA ALA A 480 -6.83 3.62 32.17
C ALA A 480 -7.51 3.38 33.53
N LEU A 481 -6.73 3.37 34.62
CA LEU A 481 -7.23 3.13 35.97
C LEU A 481 -7.70 4.40 36.69
N GLN A 482 -7.37 5.60 36.18
CA GLN A 482 -7.81 6.87 36.79
C GLN A 482 -9.34 6.99 36.84
N GLU A 483 -10.03 6.45 35.84
CA GLU A 483 -11.50 6.47 35.77
C GLU A 483 -12.18 5.55 36.81
N PHE A 484 -11.41 4.70 37.51
CA PHE A 484 -11.92 3.67 38.42
C PHE A 484 -11.40 3.83 39.85
N SER A 485 -11.30 5.04 40.39
CA SER A 485 -10.71 5.29 41.73
C SER A 485 -11.69 5.81 42.78
N GLU A 486 -13.00 5.74 42.55
CA GLU A 486 -13.99 6.39 43.41
C GLU A 486 -14.41 5.54 44.61
N THR A 487 -14.42 4.21 44.51
CA THR A 487 -14.89 3.32 45.58
C THR A 487 -13.84 2.30 46.02
N GLY A 488 -13.98 1.79 47.26
CA GLY A 488 -13.12 0.71 47.76
C GLY A 488 -13.21 -0.58 46.93
N ARG A 489 -14.36 -0.84 46.31
CA ARG A 489 -14.54 -1.96 45.37
C ARG A 489 -13.74 -1.73 44.09
N ASP A 490 -13.63 -0.49 43.63
CA ASP A 490 -12.83 -0.18 42.45
C ASP A 490 -11.35 -0.38 42.74
N LEU A 491 -10.86 0.08 43.89
CA LEU A 491 -9.48 -0.18 44.32
C LEU A 491 -9.13 -1.67 44.39
N MET A 492 -10.05 -2.52 44.87
CA MET A 492 -9.88 -3.98 44.85
C MET A 492 -9.76 -4.52 43.41
N ARG A 493 -10.64 -4.07 42.50
CA ARG A 493 -10.60 -4.47 41.08
C ARG A 493 -9.34 -3.99 40.38
N GLN A 494 -8.85 -2.78 40.70
CA GLN A 494 -7.58 -2.29 40.18
C GLN A 494 -6.42 -3.19 40.60
N ALA A 495 -6.37 -3.61 41.87
CA ALA A 495 -5.35 -4.51 42.37
C ALA A 495 -5.38 -5.87 41.66
N GLU A 496 -6.58 -6.46 41.47
CA GLU A 496 -6.76 -7.70 40.70
C GLU A 496 -6.30 -7.55 39.24
N ALA A 497 -6.69 -6.46 38.57
CA ALA A 497 -6.30 -6.17 37.20
C ALA A 497 -4.77 -6.09 37.07
N ARG A 498 -4.10 -5.35 37.96
CA ARG A 498 -2.64 -5.22 38.00
C ARG A 498 -1.97 -6.57 38.26
N GLN A 499 -2.48 -7.37 39.20
CA GLN A 499 -1.91 -8.68 39.52
C GLN A 499 -1.97 -9.63 38.32
N VAL A 500 -3.12 -9.68 37.62
CA VAL A 500 -3.29 -10.49 36.41
C VAL A 500 -2.34 -10.04 35.29
N PHE A 501 -2.26 -8.73 35.05
CA PHE A 501 -1.41 -8.16 34.01
C PHE A 501 0.07 -8.49 34.26
N TRP A 502 0.60 -8.08 35.42
CA TRP A 502 2.02 -8.21 35.72
C TRP A 502 2.45 -9.67 35.90
N GLY A 503 1.55 -10.54 36.39
CA GLY A 503 1.81 -11.98 36.46
C GLY A 503 2.06 -12.60 35.09
N ASN A 504 1.28 -12.23 34.08
CA ASN A 504 1.50 -12.68 32.70
C ASN A 504 2.73 -12.03 32.06
N PHE A 505 2.92 -10.72 32.27
CA PHE A 505 4.09 -9.99 31.76
C PHE A 505 5.42 -10.60 32.23
N GLN A 506 5.57 -10.85 33.54
CA GLN A 506 6.81 -11.44 34.07
C GLN A 506 7.06 -12.85 33.56
N ARG A 507 5.99 -13.66 33.39
CA ARG A 507 6.10 -15.01 32.83
C ARG A 507 6.65 -14.98 31.39
N LEU A 508 6.23 -14.01 30.58
CA LEU A 508 6.68 -13.87 29.19
C LEU A 508 8.19 -13.62 29.07
N PHE A 509 8.73 -12.77 29.95
CA PHE A 509 10.12 -12.35 29.90
C PHE A 509 11.07 -13.14 30.80
N LYS A 510 10.57 -14.18 31.49
CA LYS A 510 11.38 -14.99 32.42
C LYS A 510 12.66 -15.52 31.76
N VAL A 511 12.54 -16.03 30.53
CA VAL A 511 13.65 -16.61 29.74
C VAL A 511 14.77 -15.59 29.45
N TYR A 512 14.47 -14.30 29.41
CA TYR A 512 15.47 -13.24 29.17
C TYR A 512 16.02 -12.65 30.46
N SER A 513 15.45 -12.99 31.62
CA SER A 513 15.81 -12.40 32.92
C SER A 513 16.88 -13.22 33.67
N GLU A 514 17.08 -14.49 33.31
CA GLU A 514 18.05 -15.37 33.98
C GLU A 514 19.46 -15.23 33.37
N ASN A 515 20.26 -14.32 33.96
CA ASN A 515 21.72 -14.38 34.12
C ASN A 515 22.15 -13.10 34.88
N GLU A 516 21.75 -12.99 36.15
CA GLU A 516 22.55 -12.28 37.14
C GLU A 516 23.41 -13.33 37.83
N GLN A 517 24.73 -13.23 37.63
CA GLN A 517 25.80 -13.80 38.43
C GLN A 517 25.40 -14.94 39.39
N LYS A 518 25.53 -16.20 38.94
CA LYS A 518 26.13 -17.21 39.83
C LYS A 518 27.63 -16.92 39.91
N GLY A 519 27.95 -15.79 40.56
CA GLY A 519 29.30 -15.49 41.00
C GLY A 519 29.69 -16.54 42.03
N VAL A 520 30.69 -17.31 41.65
CA VAL A 520 31.45 -18.25 42.47
C VAL A 520 31.54 -17.78 43.92
N THR A 521 30.90 -18.50 44.83
CA THR A 521 31.36 -18.57 46.23
C THR A 521 32.41 -19.68 46.26
N VAL A 522 33.68 -19.29 46.38
CA VAL A 522 34.73 -20.20 46.90
C VAL A 522 34.59 -20.26 48.40
#